data_AF-A0A6I3HYL8-F1
#
_entry.id   AF-A0A6I3HYL8-F1
#
_cell.length_a   1.000
_cell.length_b   1.000
_cell.length_c   1.000
_cell.angle_alpha   90.00
_cell.angle_beta   90.00
_cell.angle_gamma   90.00
#
_symmetry.space_group_name_H-M   'P 1'
#
loop_
_entity.id
_entity.type
_entity.pdbx_description
1 polymer ?
#
loop_
_entity_poly.entity_id
_entity_poly.type
_entity_poly.pdbx_seq_one_letter_code
_entity_poly.pdbx_strand_id
1 'polypeptide(L)'
;MTTIDNPSTQTGNPYIDPYLNVPVNDPYIIVSADSHAGLPTADYREYLEKKFHPQFDEFLAERDKALEVSTMLGTRNEDYAKKWFEEHEEALRSGWEAT
;
A
#
# COMPACT_ATOMS: atom_id res chain seq x y z
N MET A 1 13.63 26.89 -9.55
CA MET A 1 13.57 26.21 -8.25
C MET A 1 12.50 26.91 -7.46
N THR A 2 11.26 26.43 -7.56
CA THR A 2 10.10 27.05 -6.93
C THR A 2 10.03 26.52 -5.51
N THR A 3 10.29 27.36 -4.53
CA THR A 3 10.08 27.03 -3.11
C THR A 3 8.58 26.81 -2.93
N ILE A 4 8.19 25.61 -2.51
CA ILE A 4 6.86 25.39 -1.95
C ILE A 4 6.91 26.03 -0.57
N ASP A 5 6.38 27.24 -0.44
CA ASP A 5 6.27 27.92 0.83
C ASP A 5 5.33 27.10 1.71
N ASN A 6 5.86 26.52 2.79
CA ASN A 6 5.07 25.79 3.76
C ASN A 6 4.25 26.80 4.60
N PRO A 7 2.92 26.89 4.42
CA PRO A 7 2.09 27.91 5.07
C PRO A 7 2.06 27.76 6.60
N SER A 8 2.48 26.61 7.15
CA SER A 8 2.55 26.41 8.61
C SER A 8 3.62 27.27 9.30
N THR A 9 4.51 27.91 8.53
CA THR A 9 5.53 28.83 9.06
C THR A 9 5.08 30.29 9.15
N GLN A 10 3.92 30.63 8.58
CA GLN A 10 3.36 31.97 8.69
C GLN A 10 2.58 32.10 10.00
N THR A 11 3.26 32.60 11.03
CA THR A 11 2.63 33.09 12.26
C THR A 11 1.78 34.34 11.94
N GLY A 12 0.53 34.10 11.54
CA GLY A 12 -0.50 35.14 11.46
C GLY A 12 -0.93 35.54 10.06
N ASN A 13 -1.37 34.60 9.24
CA ASN A 13 -2.26 34.92 8.14
C ASN A 13 -3.70 35.04 8.68
N PRO A 14 -4.34 36.23 8.69
CA PRO A 14 -5.69 36.44 9.21
C PRO A 14 -6.79 35.95 8.24
N TYR A 15 -6.44 35.18 7.20
CA TYR A 15 -7.41 34.65 6.24
C TYR A 15 -8.27 33.58 6.92
N ILE A 16 -9.36 34.03 7.53
CA ILE A 16 -10.48 33.17 7.91
C ILE A 16 -11.16 32.75 6.61
N ASP A 17 -11.12 31.47 6.26
CA ASP A 17 -11.95 30.96 5.16
C ASP A 17 -13.43 31.21 5.56
N PRO A 18 -14.18 32.06 4.81
CA PRO A 18 -15.54 32.43 5.19
C PRO A 18 -16.52 31.25 5.16
N TYR A 19 -16.13 30.10 4.61
CA TYR A 19 -16.93 28.88 4.57
C TYR A 19 -16.54 27.85 5.63
N LEU A 20 -15.38 28.00 6.25
CA LEU A 20 -14.78 27.05 7.18
C LEU A 20 -14.37 27.85 8.42
N ASN A 21 -15.30 28.02 9.36
CA ASN A 21 -15.07 28.70 10.63
C ASN A 21 -14.20 27.85 11.59
N VAL A 22 -13.00 27.45 11.14
CA VAL A 22 -12.01 26.65 11.87
C VAL A 22 -10.70 27.43 12.01
N PRO A 23 -9.96 27.28 13.12
CA PRO A 23 -8.67 27.93 13.32
C PRO A 23 -7.68 27.62 12.19
N VAL A 24 -6.81 28.58 11.86
CA VAL A 24 -5.76 28.46 10.81
C VAL A 24 -4.78 27.28 11.02
N ASN A 25 -4.77 26.68 12.22
CA ASN A 25 -3.93 25.53 12.59
C ASN A 25 -4.75 24.27 12.96
N ASP A 26 -6.04 24.22 12.63
CA ASP A 26 -6.82 22.99 12.81
C ASP A 26 -6.38 21.97 11.73
N PRO A 27 -5.99 20.73 12.11
CA PRO A 27 -5.58 19.75 11.12
C PRO A 27 -6.69 19.45 10.12
N TYR A 28 -6.36 19.46 8.83
CA TYR A 28 -7.28 19.03 7.79
C TYR A 28 -7.52 17.52 7.88
N ILE A 29 -8.78 17.11 7.83
CA ILE A 29 -9.14 15.70 7.64
C ILE A 29 -9.06 15.40 6.14
N ILE A 30 -8.13 14.52 5.76
CA ILE A 30 -8.07 13.98 4.41
C ILE A 30 -8.83 12.66 4.40
N VAL A 31 -9.91 12.60 3.61
CA VAL A 31 -10.65 11.37 3.35
C VAL A 31 -10.27 10.88 1.96
N SER A 32 -9.55 9.76 1.89
CA SER A 32 -9.34 9.08 0.61
C SER A 32 -10.52 8.16 0.32
N ALA A 33 -11.13 8.32 -0.85
CA ALA A 33 -12.15 7.40 -1.35
C ALA A 33 -11.55 6.14 -1.99
N ASP A 34 -10.24 6.15 -2.26
CA ASP A 34 -9.53 5.06 -2.91
C ASP A 34 -8.32 4.64 -2.07
N SER A 35 -8.33 3.40 -1.62
CA SER A 35 -7.26 2.75 -0.87
C SER A 35 -7.39 1.25 -1.09
N HIS A 36 -6.26 0.57 -1.26
CA HIS A 36 -6.23 -0.87 -1.47
C HIS A 36 -5.69 -1.58 -0.25
N ALA A 37 -6.37 -2.65 0.12
CA ALA A 37 -6.04 -3.56 1.20
C ALA A 37 -6.05 -4.97 0.63
N GLY A 38 -4.98 -5.75 0.84
CA GLY A 38 -4.88 -7.09 0.28
C GLY A 38 -3.97 -8.00 1.07
N LEU A 39 -4.52 -9.12 1.55
CA LEU A 39 -3.76 -10.18 2.20
C LEU A 39 -2.70 -10.78 1.27
N PRO A 40 -1.65 -11.42 1.82
CA PRO A 40 -0.83 -12.35 1.05
C PRO A 40 -1.73 -13.37 0.34
N THR A 41 -1.46 -13.64 -0.93
CA THR A 41 -2.38 -14.44 -1.77
C THR A 41 -2.75 -15.78 -1.13
N ALA A 42 -1.78 -16.48 -0.52
CA ALA A 42 -2.01 -17.78 0.11
C ALA A 42 -3.06 -17.73 1.25
N ASP A 43 -3.16 -16.61 1.95
CA ASP A 43 -4.02 -16.46 3.14
C ASP A 43 -5.50 -16.30 2.77
N TYR A 44 -5.82 -16.00 1.50
CA TYR A 44 -7.20 -16.00 1.02
C TYR A 44 -7.86 -17.39 1.07
N ARG A 45 -7.07 -18.46 1.17
CA ARG A 45 -7.56 -19.84 1.20
C ARG A 45 -8.61 -20.08 2.29
N GLU A 46 -8.45 -19.44 3.45
CA GLU A 46 -9.37 -19.55 4.59
C GLU A 46 -10.76 -18.98 4.30
N TYR A 47 -10.84 -18.03 3.37
CA TYR A 47 -12.07 -17.35 2.97
C TYR A 47 -12.74 -18.01 1.75
N LEU A 48 -12.08 -18.98 1.11
CA LEU A 48 -12.63 -19.73 -0.01
C LEU A 48 -13.45 -20.93 0.47
N GLU A 49 -14.56 -21.22 -0.23
CA GLU A 49 -15.27 -22.49 -0.04
C GLU A 49 -14.33 -23.66 -0.33
N LYS A 50 -14.38 -24.71 0.51
CA LYS A 50 -13.48 -25.88 0.44
C LYS A 50 -13.42 -26.55 -0.94
N LYS A 51 -14.51 -26.48 -1.72
CA LYS A 51 -14.56 -27.05 -3.08
C LYS A 51 -13.56 -26.39 -4.05
N PHE A 52 -13.13 -25.16 -3.78
CA PHE A 52 -12.17 -24.43 -4.60
C PHE A 52 -10.72 -24.58 -4.14
N HIS A 53 -10.49 -25.13 -2.95
CA HIS A 53 -9.14 -25.28 -2.40
C HIS A 53 -8.17 -26.04 -3.34
N PRO A 54 -8.56 -27.16 -3.99
CA PRO A 54 -7.64 -27.85 -4.90
C PRO A 54 -7.16 -27.00 -6.07
N GLN A 55 -8.07 -26.23 -6.68
CA GLN A 55 -7.75 -25.33 -7.79
C GLN A 55 -6.89 -24.14 -7.33
N PHE A 56 -7.15 -23.66 -6.12
CA PHE A 56 -6.37 -22.59 -5.52
C PHE A 56 -4.93 -23.03 -5.21
N ASP A 57 -4.78 -24.24 -4.65
CA ASP A 57 -3.47 -24.83 -4.36
C ASP A 57 -2.67 -25.06 -5.66
N GLU A 58 -3.33 -25.50 -6.74
CA GLU A 58 -2.72 -25.62 -8.07
C GLU A 58 -2.26 -24.27 -8.63
N PHE A 59 -3.10 -23.25 -8.55
CA PHE A 59 -2.76 -21.89 -8.97
C PHE A 59 -1.52 -21.33 -8.23
N LEU A 60 -1.43 -21.54 -6.91
CA LEU A 60 -0.27 -21.09 -6.14
C LEU A 60 1.01 -21.80 -6.61
N ALA A 61 0.95 -23.10 -6.87
CA ALA A 61 2.09 -23.87 -7.38
C ALA A 61 2.52 -23.42 -8.78
N GLU A 62 1.57 -23.08 -9.67
CA GLU A 62 1.87 -22.53 -11.00
C GLU A 62 2.54 -21.16 -10.92
N ARG A 63 2.04 -20.28 -10.04
CA ARG A 63 2.63 -18.96 -9.79
C ARG A 63 4.08 -19.08 -9.35
N ASP A 64 4.39 -19.98 -8.42
CA ASP A 64 5.75 -20.15 -7.91
C ASP A 64 6.71 -20.64 -9.00
N LYS A 65 6.26 -21.57 -9.86
CA LYS A 65 7.02 -21.99 -11.06
C LYS A 65 7.22 -20.83 -12.04
N ALA A 66 6.21 -20.00 -12.25
CA ALA A 66 6.33 -18.84 -13.14
C ALA A 66 7.35 -17.82 -12.61
N LEU A 67 7.42 -17.62 -11.29
CA LEU A 67 8.43 -16.77 -10.67
C LEU A 67 9.84 -17.34 -10.87
N GLU A 68 10.02 -18.65 -10.68
CA GLU A 68 11.31 -19.32 -10.92
C GLU A 68 11.75 -19.16 -12.37
N VAL A 69 10.85 -19.38 -13.34
CA VAL A 69 11.12 -19.18 -14.77
C VAL A 69 11.48 -17.73 -15.07
N SER A 70 10.77 -16.75 -14.50
CA SER A 70 11.07 -15.33 -14.69
C SER A 70 12.45 -14.95 -14.15
N THR A 71 12.82 -15.48 -12.99
CA THR A 71 14.18 -15.34 -12.45
C THR A 71 15.22 -15.95 -13.40
N MET A 72 15.03 -17.21 -13.84
CA MET A 72 15.98 -17.90 -14.73
C MET A 72 16.19 -17.18 -16.05
N LEU A 73 15.12 -16.61 -16.62
CA LEU A 73 15.18 -15.82 -17.86
C LEU A 73 15.82 -14.44 -17.67
N GLY A 74 16.17 -14.06 -16.44
CA GLY A 74 16.74 -12.76 -16.11
C GLY A 74 15.76 -11.60 -16.24
N THR A 75 14.45 -11.88 -16.39
CA THR A 75 13.40 -10.86 -16.44
C THR A 75 13.04 -10.32 -15.07
N ARG A 76 13.43 -11.05 -14.00
CA ARG A 76 13.33 -10.63 -12.60
C ARG A 76 14.72 -10.57 -11.97
N ASN A 77 15.01 -9.46 -11.30
CA ASN A 77 16.20 -9.31 -10.46
C ASN A 77 15.85 -9.64 -9.01
N GLU A 78 16.37 -10.75 -8.48
CA GLU A 78 16.00 -11.24 -7.15
C GLU A 78 16.55 -10.38 -6.02
N ASP A 79 17.79 -9.88 -6.15
CA ASP A 79 18.41 -9.03 -5.14
C ASP A 79 17.65 -7.71 -5.00
N TYR A 80 17.24 -7.13 -6.13
CA TYR A 80 16.40 -5.94 -6.15
C TYR A 80 15.03 -6.21 -5.53
N ALA A 81 14.36 -7.30 -5.94
CA ALA A 81 13.05 -7.66 -5.42
C ALA A 81 13.10 -7.86 -3.89
N LYS A 82 14.10 -8.62 -3.41
CA LYS A 82 14.30 -8.86 -1.99
C LYS A 82 14.49 -7.56 -1.22
N LYS A 83 15.42 -6.71 -1.65
CA LYS A 83 15.68 -5.42 -1.00
C LYS A 83 14.43 -4.55 -0.97
N TRP A 84 13.67 -4.51 -2.07
CA TRP A 84 12.44 -3.73 -2.13
C TRP A 84 11.40 -4.23 -1.13
N PHE A 85 11.18 -5.55 -1.03
CA PHE A 85 10.24 -6.10 -0.05
C PHE A 85 10.68 -5.86 1.39
N GLU A 86 11.98 -5.97 1.70
CA GLU A 86 12.51 -5.65 3.04
C GLU A 86 12.29 -4.18 3.41
N GLU A 87 12.51 -3.25 2.47
CA GLU A 87 12.32 -1.81 2.70
C GLU A 87 10.83 -1.40 2.87
N HIS A 88 9.89 -2.18 2.33
CA HIS A 88 8.48 -1.81 2.27
C HIS A 88 7.56 -2.76 3.07
N GLU A 89 8.11 -3.73 3.80
CA GLU A 89 7.35 -4.77 4.50
C GLU A 89 6.25 -4.19 5.41
N GLU A 90 6.60 -3.20 6.23
CA GLU A 90 5.65 -2.56 7.16
C GLU A 90 4.50 -1.86 6.43
N ALA A 91 4.81 -1.14 5.35
CA ALA A 91 3.82 -0.42 4.56
C ALA A 91 2.91 -1.36 3.78
N LEU A 92 3.42 -2.51 3.33
CA LEU A 92 2.60 -3.55 2.71
C LEU A 92 1.66 -4.16 3.75
N ARG A 93 2.20 -4.53 4.91
CA ARG A 93 1.47 -5.22 5.98
C ARG A 93 0.36 -4.39 6.61
N SER A 94 0.57 -3.08 6.74
CA SER A 94 -0.48 -2.14 7.19
C SER A 94 -1.70 -2.08 6.27
N GLY A 95 -1.59 -2.61 5.04
CA GLY A 95 -2.71 -2.74 4.12
C GLY A 95 -3.78 -3.75 4.58
N TRP A 96 -3.53 -4.61 5.56
CA TRP A 96 -4.54 -5.56 6.06
C TRP A 96 -4.47 -5.81 7.57
N GLU A 97 -3.38 -5.44 8.24
CA GLU A 97 -3.30 -5.46 9.71
C GLU A 97 -4.06 -4.27 10.31
N ALA A 98 -4.88 -4.54 11.32
CA ALA A 98 -5.71 -3.54 12.00
C ALA A 98 -5.16 -3.11 13.37
N THR A 99 -3.93 -3.50 13.72
CA THR A 99 -3.32 -3.29 15.04
C THR A 99 -2.57 -1.99 15.18
#